data_AF-A0A6P2TS17-F1
#
_entry.id   AF-A0A6P2TS17-F1
#
_cell.length_a   1.000
_cell.length_b   1.000
_cell.length_c   1.000
_cell.angle_alpha   90.00
_cell.angle_beta   90.00
_cell.angle_gamma   90.00
#
_symmetry.space_group_name_H-M   'P 1'
#
loop_
_entity.id
_entity.type
_entity.pdbx_description
1 polymer ?
#
loop_
_entity_poly.entity_id
_entity_poly.type
_entity_poly.pdbx_seq_one_letter_code
_entity_poly.pdbx_strand_id
1 'polypeptide(L)'
;MQLDALHFTPWLSLAGGVLIGLAAAWLVAFNGRIAGISGIVGGLFAARAGERDWRAAFVAGLIAAPLVMHVAGNSLTPQVDAGWVELVAAGLLVGVGTRYAGGCTSGHGVCGMSRGALRSVVATVVFMVAGFVTVFVRRHVLGG
;
A
#
# COMPACT_ATOMS: atom_id res chain seq x y z
N MET A 1 28.49 -7.25 11.16
CA MET A 1 27.07 -7.50 10.87
C MET A 1 26.55 -8.48 11.90
N GLN A 2 25.96 -7.98 13.00
CA GLN A 2 25.19 -8.81 13.91
C GLN A 2 23.78 -8.88 13.35
N LEU A 3 23.32 -10.07 12.97
CA LEU A 3 21.91 -10.29 12.69
C LEU A 3 21.17 -10.14 14.02
N ASP A 4 20.31 -9.14 14.10
CA ASP A 4 19.49 -8.87 15.28
C ASP A 4 18.38 -9.94 15.36
N ALA A 5 18.73 -11.11 15.91
CA ALA A 5 17.89 -12.30 15.94
C ALA A 5 16.58 -12.09 16.71
N LEU A 6 16.50 -11.04 17.55
CA LEU A 6 15.29 -10.66 18.27
C LEU A 6 14.26 -9.96 17.38
N HIS A 7 14.71 -9.18 16.38
CA HIS A 7 13.82 -8.45 15.46
C HIS A 7 13.63 -9.18 14.11
N PHE A 8 14.48 -10.17 13.82
CA PHE A 8 14.35 -10.98 12.62
C PHE A 8 13.17 -11.95 12.74
N THR A 9 12.04 -11.58 12.12
CA THR A 9 10.78 -12.34 12.16
C THR A 9 10.41 -12.93 10.80
N PRO A 10 11.22 -13.88 10.25
CA PRO A 10 11.07 -14.37 8.88
C PRO A 10 9.74 -15.09 8.67
N TRP A 11 9.29 -15.87 9.66
CA TRP A 11 8.06 -16.65 9.54
C TRP A 11 6.81 -15.77 9.56
N LEU A 12 6.77 -14.75 10.42
CA LEU A 12 5.68 -13.77 10.46
C LEU A 12 5.63 -12.94 9.17
N SER A 13 6.79 -12.52 8.66
CA SER A 13 6.89 -11.79 7.39
C SER A 13 6.42 -12.63 6.20
N LEU A 14 6.79 -13.92 6.16
CA LEU A 14 6.32 -14.86 5.15
C LEU A 14 4.81 -15.07 5.25
N ALA A 15 4.29 -15.31 6.46
CA ALA A 15 2.86 -15.49 6.69
C ALA A 15 2.06 -14.25 6.23
N GLY A 16 2.52 -13.05 6.56
CA GLY A 16 1.91 -11.80 6.08
C GLY A 16 1.94 -11.69 4.56
N GLY A 17 3.06 -12.01 3.92
CA GLY A 17 3.20 -12.03 2.46
C GLY A 17 2.24 -13.02 1.78
N VAL A 18 2.12 -14.23 2.33
CA VAL A 18 1.17 -15.26 1.85
C VAL A 18 -0.27 -14.77 2.00
N LEU A 19 -0.63 -14.16 3.13
CA LEU A 19 -1.98 -13.61 3.35
C LEU A 19 -2.32 -12.51 2.33
N ILE A 20 -1.41 -11.57 2.07
CA ILE A 20 -1.61 -10.52 1.06
C ILE A 20 -1.74 -11.13 -0.34
N GLY A 21 -0.88 -12.11 -0.68
CA GLY A 21 -0.92 -12.81 -1.96
C GLY A 21 -2.24 -13.56 -2.17
N LEU A 22 -2.71 -14.29 -1.15
CA LEU A 22 -3.99 -15.00 -1.17
C LEU A 22 -5.17 -14.01 -1.30
N ALA A 23 -5.15 -12.89 -0.58
CA ALA A 23 -6.19 -11.86 -0.70
C ALA A 23 -6.23 -11.25 -2.12
N ALA A 24 -5.07 -10.97 -2.72
CA ALA A 24 -4.99 -10.48 -4.08
C ALA A 24 -5.46 -11.52 -5.11
N ALA A 25 -5.08 -12.80 -4.93
CA ALA A 25 -5.53 -13.89 -5.78
C ALA A 25 -7.04 -14.13 -5.67
N TRP A 26 -7.59 -14.03 -4.46
CA TRP A 26 -9.04 -14.13 -4.20
C TRP A 26 -9.80 -13.04 -4.96
N LEU A 27 -9.34 -11.79 -4.88
CA LEU A 27 -9.98 -10.68 -5.59
C LEU A 27 -9.96 -10.88 -7.11
N VAL A 28 -8.87 -11.41 -7.65
CA VAL A 28 -8.76 -11.73 -9.08
C VAL A 28 -9.68 -12.90 -9.44
N ALA A 29 -9.71 -13.96 -8.64
CA ALA A 29 -10.46 -15.18 -8.95
C ALA A 29 -11.99 -14.98 -8.88
N PHE A 30 -12.49 -14.29 -7.85
CA PHE A 30 -13.93 -14.14 -7.62
C PHE A 30 -14.52 -12.88 -8.25
N ASN A 31 -13.79 -11.77 -8.26
CA ASN A 31 -14.30 -10.51 -8.82
C ASN A 31 -13.75 -10.21 -10.22
N GLY A 32 -12.74 -10.94 -10.69
CA GLY A 32 -12.05 -10.65 -11.95
C GLY A 32 -11.26 -9.34 -11.92
N ARG A 33 -10.96 -8.80 -10.71
CA ARG A 33 -10.34 -7.48 -10.54
C ARG A 33 -8.95 -7.57 -9.95
N ILE A 34 -8.10 -6.65 -10.39
CA ILE A 34 -6.72 -6.52 -9.90
C ILE A 34 -6.73 -5.63 -8.65
N ALA A 35 -6.05 -6.06 -7.59
CA ALA A 35 -5.90 -5.27 -6.37
C ALA A 35 -5.00 -4.05 -6.64
N GLY A 36 -5.59 -2.86 -6.62
CA GLY A 36 -4.87 -1.59 -6.77
C GLY A 36 -5.58 -0.49 -6.00
N ILE A 37 -5.12 -0.21 -4.78
CA ILE A 37 -5.84 0.60 -3.79
C ILE A 37 -6.18 2.01 -4.33
N SER A 38 -5.22 2.71 -4.95
CA SER A 38 -5.45 4.03 -5.54
C SER A 38 -6.53 4.02 -6.63
N GLY A 39 -6.58 2.96 -7.43
CA GLY A 39 -7.60 2.76 -8.46
C GLY A 39 -8.96 2.41 -7.87
N ILE A 40 -8.99 1.59 -6.81
CA ILE A 40 -10.20 1.19 -6.09
C ILE A 40 -10.85 2.42 -5.46
N VAL A 41 -10.10 3.14 -4.61
CA VAL A 41 -10.54 4.38 -3.95
C VAL A 41 -10.94 5.43 -4.99
N GLY A 42 -10.10 5.62 -6.02
CA GLY A 42 -10.38 6.59 -7.08
C GLY A 42 -11.65 6.30 -7.89
N GLY A 43 -12.05 5.03 -8.02
CA GLY A 43 -13.30 4.66 -8.69
C GLY A 43 -14.53 4.67 -7.80
N LEU A 44 -14.40 4.82 -6.47
CA LEU A 44 -15.59 5.07 -5.63
C LEU A 44 -16.28 6.38 -6.03
N PHE A 45 -15.50 7.38 -6.42
CA PHE A 45 -16.00 8.69 -6.84
C PHE A 45 -16.55 8.69 -8.27
N ALA A 46 -16.02 7.85 -9.17
CA ALA A 46 -16.28 7.92 -10.61
C ALA A 46 -17.05 6.73 -11.21
N ALA A 47 -17.21 5.61 -10.49
CA ALA A 47 -17.80 4.39 -11.07
C ALA A 47 -19.35 4.42 -11.06
N ARG A 48 -19.96 3.58 -11.90
CA ARG A 48 -21.41 3.28 -11.91
C ARG A 48 -21.81 2.49 -10.66
N ALA A 49 -23.09 2.52 -10.26
CA ALA A 49 -23.59 1.94 -9.02
C ALA A 49 -23.10 0.51 -8.74
N GLY A 50 -23.21 -0.42 -9.70
CA GLY A 50 -22.79 -1.82 -9.50
C GLY A 50 -21.28 -2.06 -9.39
N GLU A 51 -20.44 -1.08 -9.74
CA GLU A 51 -18.99 -1.13 -9.52
C GLU A 51 -18.57 -0.54 -8.17
N ARG A 52 -19.44 0.22 -7.50
CA ARG A 52 -19.13 0.86 -6.22
C ARG A 52 -19.19 -0.12 -5.06
N ASP A 53 -20.12 -1.08 -5.09
CA ASP A 53 -20.38 -1.97 -3.96
C ASP A 53 -19.15 -2.80 -3.57
N TRP A 54 -18.49 -3.45 -4.52
CA TRP A 54 -17.30 -4.26 -4.22
C TRP A 54 -16.10 -3.40 -3.80
N ARG A 55 -15.96 -2.20 -4.38
CA ARG A 55 -14.89 -1.25 -4.01
C ARG A 55 -15.10 -0.72 -2.60
N ALA A 56 -16.35 -0.42 -2.24
CA ALA A 56 -16.72 0.04 -0.92
C ALA A 56 -16.48 -1.06 0.11
N ALA A 57 -16.88 -2.30 -0.19
CA ALA A 57 -16.59 -3.46 0.66
C ALA A 57 -15.08 -3.67 0.86
N PHE A 58 -14.27 -3.54 -0.20
CA PHE A 58 -12.81 -3.64 -0.11
C PHE A 58 -12.22 -2.55 0.80
N VAL A 59 -12.61 -1.29 0.59
CA VAL A 59 -12.12 -0.16 1.41
C VAL A 59 -12.60 -0.27 2.86
N ALA A 60 -13.86 -0.67 3.07
CA ALA A 60 -14.39 -0.93 4.40
C ALA A 60 -13.61 -2.04 5.11
N GLY A 61 -13.27 -3.13 4.42
CA GLY A 61 -12.40 -4.18 4.96
C GLY A 61 -11.01 -3.67 5.34
N LEU A 62 -10.40 -2.82 4.51
CA LEU A 62 -9.09 -2.21 4.77
C LEU A 62 -9.10 -1.32 6.03
N ILE A 63 -10.20 -0.62 6.29
CA ILE A 63 -10.38 0.23 7.49
C ILE A 63 -10.79 -0.61 8.70
N ALA A 64 -11.65 -1.61 8.52
CA ALA A 64 -12.14 -2.46 9.60
C ALA A 64 -11.04 -3.33 10.20
N ALA A 65 -10.10 -3.85 9.39
CA ALA A 65 -9.02 -4.71 9.86
C ALA A 65 -8.20 -4.10 11.04
N PRO A 66 -7.62 -2.88 10.92
CA PRO A 66 -6.90 -2.27 12.05
C PRO A 66 -7.83 -1.92 13.23
N LEU A 67 -9.10 -1.58 12.99
CA LEU A 67 -10.07 -1.31 14.07
C LEU A 67 -10.40 -2.57 14.88
N VAL A 68 -10.62 -3.70 14.21
CA VAL A 68 -10.85 -4.99 14.87
C VAL A 68 -9.61 -5.39 15.67
N MET A 69 -8.42 -5.21 15.11
CA MET A 69 -7.16 -5.47 15.83
C MET A 69 -7.03 -4.59 17.08
N HIS A 70 -7.40 -3.32 16.97
CA HIS A 70 -7.39 -2.39 18.10
C HIS A 70 -8.34 -2.84 19.22
N VAL A 71 -9.59 -3.20 18.89
CA VAL A 71 -10.58 -3.69 19.87
C VAL A 71 -10.19 -5.05 20.46
N ALA A 72 -9.49 -5.90 19.70
CA ALA A 72 -8.93 -7.16 20.17
C ALA A 72 -7.72 -7.00 21.12
N GLY A 73 -7.39 -5.78 21.53
CA GLY A 73 -6.32 -5.50 22.49
C GLY A 73 -4.93 -5.35 21.86
N ASN A 74 -4.82 -5.32 20.52
CA ASN A 74 -3.56 -5.07 19.82
C ASN A 74 -3.45 -3.58 19.47
N SER A 75 -2.75 -2.80 20.29
CA SER A 75 -2.51 -1.39 20.00
C SER A 75 -1.29 -1.22 19.09
N LEU A 76 -1.50 -1.28 17.77
CA LEU A 76 -0.57 -0.70 16.81
C LEU A 76 -0.79 0.81 16.81
N THR A 77 -0.16 1.53 17.74
CA THR A 77 -0.13 3.00 17.69
C THR A 77 0.78 3.42 16.54
N PRO A 78 0.25 3.98 15.44
CA PRO A 78 1.09 4.44 14.35
C PRO A 78 1.92 5.61 14.88
N GLN A 79 3.25 5.48 14.84
CA GLN A 79 4.11 6.59 15.16
C GLN A 79 4.24 7.48 13.92
N VAL A 80 3.60 8.63 13.96
CA VAL A 80 3.59 9.60 12.86
C VAL A 80 4.40 10.82 13.30
N ASP A 81 5.70 10.79 13.02
CA ASP A 81 6.61 11.90 13.29
C ASP A 81 6.57 12.90 12.12
N ALA A 82 5.39 13.49 11.86
CA ALA A 82 5.15 14.47 10.81
C ALA A 82 4.05 15.46 11.20
N GLY A 83 4.20 16.72 10.80
CA GLY A 83 3.18 17.75 10.98
C GLY A 83 2.00 17.57 10.02
N TRP A 84 0.84 18.15 10.35
CA TRP A 84 -0.36 18.09 9.49
C TRP A 84 -0.12 18.60 8.06
N VAL A 85 0.66 19.68 7.91
CA VAL A 85 1.00 20.25 6.59
C VAL A 85 1.81 19.26 5.76
N GLU A 86 2.79 18.61 6.38
CA GLU A 86 3.63 17.61 5.72
C GLU A 86 2.80 16.38 5.29
N LEU A 87 1.92 15.89 6.17
CA LEU A 87 1.03 14.77 5.87
C LEU A 87 0.09 15.08 4.69
N VAL A 88 -0.52 16.26 4.68
CA VAL A 88 -1.41 16.68 3.59
C VAL A 88 -0.63 16.83 2.29
N ALA A 89 0.53 17.48 2.31
CA ALA A 89 1.39 17.64 1.14
C ALA A 89 1.86 16.29 0.60
N ALA A 90 2.33 15.39 1.47
CA ALA A 90 2.74 14.03 1.10
C ALA A 90 1.58 13.24 0.48
N GLY A 91 0.40 13.30 1.08
CA GLY A 91 -0.81 12.65 0.57
C GLY A 91 -1.19 13.14 -0.83
N LEU A 92 -1.14 14.46 -1.07
CA LEU A 92 -1.41 15.04 -2.39
C LEU A 92 -0.37 14.61 -3.44
N LEU A 93 0.92 14.68 -3.10
CA LEU A 93 2.01 14.26 -4.00
C LEU A 93 1.91 12.79 -4.37
N VAL A 94 1.65 11.91 -3.39
CA VAL A 94 1.43 10.48 -3.62
C VAL A 94 0.16 10.25 -4.45
N GLY A 95 -0.92 10.97 -4.15
CA GLY A 95 -2.17 10.90 -4.90
C GLY A 95 -1.96 11.22 -6.39
N VAL A 96 -1.34 12.36 -6.69
CA VAL A 96 -1.02 12.79 -8.06
C VAL A 96 -0.07 11.79 -8.73
N GLY A 97 1.00 11.38 -8.04
CA GLY A 97 2.00 10.44 -8.56
C GLY A 97 1.40 9.08 -8.94
N THR A 98 0.56 8.50 -8.07
CA THR A 98 -0.10 7.20 -8.35
C THR A 98 -1.13 7.30 -9.48
N ARG A 99 -1.73 8.47 -9.71
CA ARG A 99 -2.59 8.70 -10.88
C ARG A 99 -1.76 8.76 -12.17
N TYR A 100 -0.65 9.49 -12.17
CA TYR A 100 0.24 9.59 -13.33
C TYR A 100 0.85 8.24 -13.71
N ALA A 101 1.24 7.44 -12.73
CA ALA A 101 1.77 6.09 -12.95
C ALA A 101 0.70 5.08 -13.44
N GLY A 102 -0.59 5.44 -13.36
CA GLY A 102 -1.70 4.53 -13.65
C GLY A 102 -1.88 3.42 -12.61
N GLY A 103 -1.41 3.65 -11.38
CA GLY A 103 -1.46 2.67 -10.30
C GLY A 103 -0.58 3.05 -9.09
N CYS A 104 -0.76 2.35 -7.99
CA CYS A 104 0.07 2.44 -6.80
C CYS A 104 0.92 1.17 -6.62
N THR A 105 1.69 1.11 -5.54
CA THR A 105 2.56 -0.04 -5.19
C THR A 105 1.79 -1.35 -4.99
N SER A 106 0.55 -1.33 -4.52
CA SER A 106 -0.28 -2.57 -4.47
C SER A 106 -0.60 -3.10 -5.87
N GLY A 107 -0.95 -2.20 -6.81
CA GLY A 107 -1.28 -2.57 -8.19
C GLY A 107 -0.07 -2.95 -9.05
N HIS A 108 0.99 -2.15 -8.99
CA HIS A 108 2.23 -2.40 -9.72
C HIS A 108 3.10 -3.44 -9.03
N GLY A 109 3.34 -3.29 -7.73
CA GLY A 109 4.25 -4.13 -6.98
C GLY A 109 3.70 -5.53 -6.75
N VAL A 110 2.56 -5.65 -6.07
CA VAL A 110 1.99 -6.98 -5.74
C VAL A 110 1.44 -7.64 -7.00
N CYS A 111 0.40 -7.10 -7.62
CA CYS A 111 -0.24 -7.80 -8.73
C CYS A 111 0.49 -7.64 -10.07
N GLY A 112 1.10 -6.47 -10.32
CA GLY A 112 1.68 -6.12 -11.61
C GLY A 112 3.00 -6.84 -11.89
N MET A 113 3.90 -6.93 -10.91
CA MET A 113 5.16 -7.67 -11.04
C MET A 113 4.91 -9.18 -11.11
N SER A 114 3.96 -9.72 -10.34
CA SER A 114 3.60 -11.14 -10.39
C SER A 114 3.06 -11.59 -11.77
N ARG A 115 2.51 -10.67 -12.57
CA ARG A 115 2.08 -10.95 -13.96
C ARG A 115 3.19 -10.74 -15.00
N GLY A 116 4.43 -10.47 -14.58
CA GLY A 116 5.57 -10.27 -15.49
C GLY A 116 5.53 -8.95 -16.27
N ALA A 117 4.74 -7.96 -15.85
CA ALA A 117 4.62 -6.71 -16.59
C ALA A 117 5.84 -5.80 -16.37
N LEU A 118 6.66 -5.61 -17.41
CA LEU A 118 7.85 -4.74 -17.34
C LEU A 118 7.51 -3.30 -16.90
N ARG A 119 6.38 -2.75 -17.36
CA ARG A 119 5.89 -1.44 -16.90
C ARG A 119 5.74 -1.34 -15.38
N SER A 120 5.34 -2.44 -14.74
CA SER A 120 5.10 -2.49 -13.30
C SER A 120 6.40 -2.64 -12.52
N VAL A 121 7.37 -3.37 -13.06
CA VAL A 121 8.72 -3.43 -12.50
C VAL A 121 9.34 -2.03 -12.51
N VAL A 122 9.33 -1.35 -13.66
CA VAL A 122 9.87 0.01 -13.80
C VAL A 122 9.17 0.97 -12.85
N ALA A 123 7.84 0.98 -12.79
CA ALA A 123 7.08 1.84 -11.87
C ALA A 123 7.46 1.58 -10.40
N THR A 124 7.61 0.31 -10.02
CA THR A 124 7.98 -0.06 -8.65
C THR A 124 9.39 0.37 -8.30
N VAL A 125 10.36 0.21 -9.21
CA VAL A 125 11.74 0.70 -9.03
C VAL A 125 11.75 2.21 -8.85
N VAL A 126 11.01 2.96 -9.68
CA VAL A 126 10.91 4.42 -9.57
C VAL A 126 10.30 4.85 -8.23
N PHE A 127 9.23 4.18 -7.77
CA PHE A 127 8.64 4.45 -6.46
C PHE A 127 9.63 4.21 -5.31
N MET A 128 10.38 3.11 -5.36
CA MET A 128 11.39 2.79 -4.35
C MET A 128 12.53 3.81 -4.34
N VAL A 129 13.07 4.16 -5.51
CA VAL A 129 14.12 5.18 -5.63
C VAL A 129 13.64 6.53 -5.09
N ALA A 130 12.43 6.97 -5.47
CA ALA A 130 11.86 8.21 -4.94
C ALA A 130 11.70 8.18 -3.42
N GLY A 131 11.24 7.04 -2.86
CA GLY A 131 11.15 6.84 -1.41
C GLY A 131 12.51 6.92 -0.71
N PHE A 132 13.53 6.24 -1.25
CA PHE A 132 14.90 6.30 -0.71
C PHE A 132 15.47 7.72 -0.76
N VAL A 133 15.30 8.42 -1.88
CA VAL A 133 15.75 9.81 -2.01
C VAL A 133 15.02 10.71 -1.01
N THR A 134 13.71 10.55 -0.85
CA THR A 134 12.92 11.34 0.11
C THR A 134 13.38 11.13 1.54
N VAL A 135 13.59 9.87 1.95
CA VAL A 135 14.10 9.54 3.29
C VAL A 135 15.52 10.07 3.48
N PHE A 136 16.39 9.96 2.47
CA PHE A 136 17.76 10.48 2.53
C PHE A 136 17.76 11.99 2.74
N VAL A 137 17.00 12.73 1.94
CA VAL A 137 16.87 14.19 2.06
C VAL A 137 16.33 14.57 3.44
N ARG A 138 15.25 13.91 3.89
CA ARG A 138 14.63 14.23 5.18
C ARG A 138 15.57 13.99 6.36
N ARG A 139 16.23 12.83 6.39
CA ARG A 139 17.09 12.44 7.53
C ARG A 139 18.48 13.08 7.53
N HIS A 140 19.08 13.29 6.35
CA HIS A 140 20.51 13.69 6.27
C HIS A 140 20.72 15.13 5.78
N VAL A 141 19.79 15.68 4.98
CA VAL A 141 19.93 17.05 4.45
C VAL A 141 19.16 18.04 5.31
N LEU A 142 17.92 17.71 5.67
CA LEU A 142 17.04 18.58 6.46
C LEU A 142 17.20 18.35 7.98
N GLY A 143 17.91 17.30 8.40
CA GLY A 143 18.21 17.01 9.80
C GLY A 143 17.01 16.59 10.66
N GLY A 144 15.96 16.02 10.06
CA GLY A 144 14.74 15.59 10.74
C GLY A 144 14.65 14.09 11.02
#